data_AF-A0A246J8B9-F1
#
_entry.id   AF-A0A246J8B9-F1
#
_cell.length_a   1.000
_cell.length_b   1.000
_cell.length_c   1.000
_cell.angle_alpha   90.00
_cell.angle_beta   90.00
_cell.angle_gamma   90.00
#
_symmetry.space_group_name_H-M   'P 1'
#
loop_
_entity.id
_entity.type
_entity.pdbx_description
1 polymer ?
#
loop_
_entity_poly.entity_id
_entity_poly.type
_entity_poly.pdbx_seq_one_letter_code
_entity_poly.pdbx_strand_id
1 'polypeptide(L)'
;MTIVETRPTAGMWAGQPMQSEAGERVLRPMPGLEDLVRVLRCPETLFGGPSDRLAKRCTHPIDWESAPETLRAILEPWGTRCMDVVFHLQLGAEVLRRHGVQICRGEAFVLFLAEEGPPDVFIQICLDTSIDRASELTWELNDRANDFDVPSEGFCIAFITGEPSAEDLESLMPFEEDEDLEL
;
A
#
# COMPACT_ATOMS: atom_id res chain seq x y z
N MET A 1 17.18 -52.90 43.45
CA MET A 1 16.51 -52.30 42.29
C MET A 1 17.55 -51.42 41.63
N THR A 2 18.01 -51.83 40.46
CA THR A 2 19.30 -51.45 39.87
C THR A 2 19.15 -50.17 39.05
N ILE A 3 19.96 -49.15 39.34
CA ILE A 3 20.11 -47.96 38.50
C ILE A 3 21.13 -48.32 37.42
N VAL A 4 20.69 -48.37 36.16
CA VAL A 4 21.54 -48.63 34.99
C VAL A 4 21.98 -47.29 34.44
N GLU A 5 23.28 -47.00 34.58
CA GLU A 5 23.96 -45.92 33.87
C GLU A 5 23.99 -46.23 32.36
N THR A 6 23.57 -45.28 31.54
CA THR A 6 23.75 -45.34 30.09
C THR A 6 24.81 -44.32 29.67
N ARG A 7 25.89 -44.82 29.07
CA ARG A 7 26.97 -44.02 28.48
C ARG A 7 26.48 -43.32 27.20
N PRO A 8 27.01 -42.12 26.88
CA PRO A 8 26.72 -41.47 25.61
C PRO A 8 27.50 -42.14 24.48
N THR A 9 26.79 -42.59 23.45
CA THR A 9 27.40 -43.06 22.21
C THR A 9 27.74 -41.85 21.35
N ALA A 10 29.03 -41.67 21.08
CA ALA A 10 29.53 -40.72 20.10
C ALA A 10 29.01 -41.11 18.71
N GLY A 11 27.91 -40.48 18.28
CA GLY A 11 27.44 -40.50 16.90
C GLY A 11 28.14 -39.41 16.12
N MET A 12 29.19 -39.79 15.39
CA MET A 12 29.74 -39.01 14.28
C MET A 12 28.63 -38.79 13.25
N TRP A 13 28.01 -37.62 13.24
CA TRP A 13 27.24 -37.15 12.10
C TRP A 13 28.17 -36.33 11.23
N ALA A 14 28.58 -36.94 10.12
CA ALA A 14 29.21 -36.26 9.01
C ALA A 14 28.40 -35.01 8.66
N GLY A 15 29.06 -33.85 8.65
CA GLY A 15 28.47 -32.63 8.15
C GLY A 15 27.99 -32.85 6.73
N GLN A 16 26.68 -32.90 6.54
CA GLN A 16 26.11 -32.66 5.22
C GLN A 16 26.54 -31.26 4.82
N PRO A 17 27.20 -31.07 3.68
CA PRO A 17 27.30 -29.74 3.11
C PRO A 17 25.86 -29.26 2.89
N MET A 18 25.46 -28.19 3.58
CA MET A 18 24.33 -27.37 3.16
C MET A 18 24.64 -26.97 1.72
N GLN A 19 24.06 -27.69 0.77
CA GLN A 19 23.95 -27.21 -0.59
C GLN A 19 23.08 -25.98 -0.47
N SER A 20 23.75 -24.82 -0.49
CA SER A 20 23.13 -23.55 -0.79
C SER A 20 22.59 -23.67 -2.20
N GLU A 21 21.37 -24.20 -2.31
CA GLU A 21 20.55 -23.98 -3.48
C GLU A 21 20.16 -22.51 -3.46
N ALA A 22 21.12 -21.65 -3.85
CA ALA A 22 20.82 -20.44 -4.60
C ALA A 22 20.28 -20.89 -5.97
N GLY A 23 19.17 -21.65 -5.94
CA GLY A 23 18.33 -21.86 -7.08
C GLY A 23 17.79 -20.49 -7.40
N GLU A 24 18.27 -19.92 -8.50
CA GLU A 24 17.64 -18.83 -9.21
C GLU A 24 16.14 -19.14 -9.23
N ARG A 25 15.38 -18.54 -8.32
CA ARG A 25 13.93 -18.73 -8.25
C ARG A 25 13.44 -18.12 -9.55
N VAL A 26 13.20 -18.96 -10.55
CA VAL A 26 12.55 -18.55 -11.78
C VAL A 26 11.15 -18.10 -11.38
N LEU A 27 11.01 -16.80 -11.13
CA LEU A 27 9.74 -16.20 -10.77
C LEU A 27 8.80 -16.43 -11.93
N ARG A 28 7.66 -17.06 -11.65
CA ARG A 28 6.63 -17.21 -12.67
C ARG A 28 6.18 -15.81 -13.10
N PRO A 29 5.97 -15.59 -14.40
CA PRO A 29 5.43 -14.32 -14.87
C PRO A 29 4.06 -14.11 -14.25
N MET A 30 3.83 -12.91 -13.71
CA MET A 30 2.56 -12.46 -13.13
C MET A 30 1.94 -11.45 -14.11
N PRO A 31 0.92 -11.84 -14.90
CA PRO A 31 0.35 -10.96 -15.91
C PRO A 31 -0.19 -9.66 -15.30
N GLY A 32 0.13 -8.52 -15.91
CA GLY A 32 -0.31 -7.19 -15.47
C GLY A 32 0.51 -6.58 -14.33
N LEU A 33 1.55 -7.25 -13.83
CA LEU A 33 2.41 -6.71 -12.76
C LEU A 33 3.12 -5.42 -13.19
N GLU A 34 3.67 -5.37 -14.40
CA GLU A 34 4.31 -4.16 -14.93
C GLU A 34 3.33 -3.00 -15.07
N ASP A 35 2.09 -3.29 -15.50
CA ASP A 35 1.03 -2.29 -15.60
C ASP A 35 0.63 -1.76 -14.24
N LEU A 36 0.45 -2.63 -13.25
CA LEU A 36 0.16 -2.24 -11.88
C LEU A 36 1.27 -1.34 -11.31
N VAL A 37 2.53 -1.75 -11.43
CA VAL A 37 3.67 -0.96 -10.96
C VAL A 37 3.71 0.40 -11.64
N ARG A 38 3.48 0.45 -12.96
CA ARG A 38 3.43 1.70 -13.72
C ARG A 38 2.32 2.64 -13.22
N VAL A 39 1.12 2.11 -12.96
CA VAL A 39 0.00 2.90 -12.45
C VAL A 39 0.31 3.42 -11.05
N LEU A 40 0.91 2.62 -10.17
CA LEU A 40 1.25 3.04 -8.80
C LEU A 40 2.36 4.13 -8.80
N ARG A 41 3.32 4.04 -9.73
CA ARG A 41 4.36 5.06 -9.90
C ARG A 41 3.85 6.33 -10.55
N CYS A 42 2.89 6.23 -11.46
CA CYS A 42 2.33 7.37 -12.19
C CYS A 42 0.79 7.31 -12.19
N PRO A 43 0.13 7.58 -11.05
CA PRO A 43 -1.34 7.46 -10.93
C PRO A 43 -2.09 8.35 -11.92
N GLU A 44 -1.53 9.50 -12.28
CA GLU A 44 -2.04 10.42 -13.29
C GLU A 44 -2.35 9.77 -14.66
N THR A 45 -1.66 8.68 -15.00
CA THR A 45 -1.94 7.92 -16.23
C THR A 45 -3.33 7.29 -16.24
N LEU A 46 -3.91 7.05 -15.06
CA LEU A 46 -5.23 6.45 -14.89
C LEU A 46 -6.26 7.46 -14.38
N PHE A 47 -5.88 8.26 -13.39
CA PHE A 47 -6.77 9.21 -12.71
C PHE A 47 -6.92 10.55 -13.45
N GLY A 48 -6.07 10.83 -14.43
CA GLY A 48 -6.07 12.08 -15.19
C GLY A 48 -5.11 13.13 -14.60
N GLY A 49 -5.22 14.37 -15.09
CA GLY A 49 -4.31 15.46 -14.72
C GLY A 49 -4.35 15.76 -13.21
N PRO A 50 -3.20 15.75 -12.51
CA PRO A 50 -3.14 16.06 -11.09
C PRO A 50 -3.39 17.54 -10.83
N SER A 51 -3.74 17.89 -9.60
CA SER A 51 -3.71 19.28 -9.14
C SER A 51 -2.27 19.74 -8.84
N ASP A 52 -2.12 21.01 -8.44
CA ASP A 52 -0.82 21.56 -8.02
C ASP A 52 -0.43 21.16 -6.59
N ARG A 53 -1.36 20.59 -5.81
CA ARG A 53 -1.09 20.08 -4.46
C ARG A 53 -0.18 18.85 -4.52
N LEU A 54 0.79 18.78 -3.62
CA LEU A 54 1.70 17.64 -3.53
C LEU A 54 1.05 16.48 -2.77
N ALA A 55 1.29 15.27 -3.25
CA ALA A 55 0.97 14.06 -2.51
C ALA A 55 1.79 14.00 -1.21
N LYS A 56 1.21 13.41 -0.17
CA LYS A 56 1.86 13.27 1.13
C LYS A 56 3.16 12.48 0.98
N ARG A 57 4.28 13.02 1.49
CA ARG A 57 5.56 12.30 1.48
C ARG A 57 5.49 11.03 2.33
N CYS A 58 5.95 9.93 1.75
CA CYS A 58 6.15 8.70 2.49
C CYS A 58 7.38 8.84 3.40
N THR A 59 7.25 8.49 4.68
CA THR A 59 8.39 8.43 5.62
C THR A 59 9.41 7.39 5.20
N HIS A 60 8.96 6.34 4.50
CA HIS A 60 9.77 5.25 3.97
C HIS A 60 9.48 5.11 2.46
N PRO A 61 10.24 5.78 1.59
CA PRO A 61 9.98 5.70 0.15
C PRO A 61 10.00 4.24 -0.32
N ILE A 62 9.09 3.92 -1.24
CA ILE A 62 8.99 2.59 -1.83
C ILE A 62 10.26 2.33 -2.64
N ASP A 63 10.89 1.19 -2.39
CA ASP A 63 11.91 0.67 -3.30
C ASP A 63 11.23 0.07 -4.53
N TRP A 64 11.12 0.87 -5.59
CA TRP A 64 10.49 0.44 -6.83
C TRP A 64 11.28 -0.64 -7.59
N GLU A 65 12.54 -0.90 -7.24
CA GLU A 65 13.30 -2.01 -7.81
C GLU A 65 12.81 -3.35 -7.24
N SER A 66 12.46 -3.41 -5.94
CA SER A 66 11.98 -4.62 -5.26
C SER A 66 10.46 -4.70 -5.09
N ALA A 67 9.73 -3.63 -5.40
CA ALA A 67 8.27 -3.59 -5.36
C ALA A 67 7.58 -4.69 -6.20
N PRO A 68 8.04 -5.03 -7.43
CA PRO A 68 7.41 -6.09 -8.23
C PRO A 68 7.48 -7.46 -7.55
N GLU A 69 8.61 -7.85 -6.96
CA GLU A 69 8.74 -9.09 -6.21
C GLU A 69 7.85 -9.09 -4.96
N THR A 70 7.80 -7.97 -4.25
CA THR A 70 7.00 -7.81 -3.03
C THR A 70 5.50 -7.91 -3.32
N LEU A 71 5.02 -7.21 -4.35
CA LEU A 71 3.63 -7.29 -4.81
C LEU A 71 3.26 -8.73 -5.19
N ARG A 72 4.15 -9.43 -5.92
CA ARG A 72 3.92 -10.84 -6.27
C ARG A 72 3.81 -11.71 -5.02
N ALA A 73 4.74 -11.56 -4.08
CA ALA A 73 4.77 -12.35 -2.84
C ALA A 73 3.52 -12.14 -1.96
N ILE A 74 2.92 -10.96 -2.02
CA ILE A 74 1.70 -10.63 -1.28
C ILE A 74 0.45 -11.12 -2.02
N LEU A 75 0.31 -10.85 -3.32
CA LEU A 75 -0.94 -11.12 -4.05
C LEU A 75 -1.13 -12.60 -4.43
N GLU A 76 -0.06 -13.35 -4.72
CA GLU A 76 -0.17 -14.75 -5.15
C GLU A 76 -0.83 -15.67 -4.10
N PRO A 77 -0.49 -15.61 -2.80
CA PRO A 77 -1.14 -16.42 -1.76
C PRO A 77 -2.65 -16.24 -1.67
N TRP A 78 -3.15 -15.05 -1.99
CA TRP A 78 -4.58 -14.72 -1.99
C TRP A 78 -5.28 -15.08 -3.30
N GLY A 79 -4.53 -15.46 -4.33
CA GLY A 79 -5.08 -15.67 -5.68
C GLY A 79 -5.52 -14.37 -6.37
N THR A 80 -5.16 -13.21 -5.81
CA THR A 80 -5.49 -11.89 -6.35
C THR A 80 -4.63 -11.61 -7.57
N ARG A 81 -5.25 -11.25 -8.70
CA ARG A 81 -4.51 -10.92 -9.93
C ARG A 81 -4.18 -9.44 -9.94
N CYS A 82 -3.06 -9.05 -10.56
CA CYS A 82 -2.73 -7.63 -10.74
C CYS A 82 -3.84 -6.86 -11.46
N MET A 83 -4.54 -7.51 -12.40
CA MET A 83 -5.67 -6.91 -13.10
C MET A 83 -6.86 -6.59 -12.19
N ASP A 84 -7.05 -7.33 -11.10
CA ASP A 84 -8.12 -7.06 -10.13
C ASP A 84 -7.80 -5.77 -9.36
N VAL A 85 -6.53 -5.58 -8.96
CA VAL A 85 -6.04 -4.35 -8.32
C VAL A 85 -6.15 -3.16 -9.29
N VAL A 86 -5.73 -3.33 -10.55
CA VAL A 86 -5.84 -2.28 -11.58
C VAL A 86 -7.30 -1.93 -11.85
N PHE A 87 -8.20 -2.91 -11.88
CA PHE A 87 -9.63 -2.67 -12.05
C PHE A 87 -10.22 -1.90 -10.85
N HIS A 88 -9.81 -2.23 -9.62
CA HIS A 88 -10.21 -1.46 -8.45
C HIS A 88 -9.71 0.00 -8.53
N LEU A 89 -8.47 0.24 -8.98
CA LEU A 89 -7.97 1.60 -9.25
C LEU A 89 -8.78 2.32 -10.35
N GLN A 90 -9.24 1.62 -11.38
CA GLN A 90 -10.10 2.18 -12.43
C GLN A 90 -11.46 2.62 -11.91
N LEU A 91 -12.08 1.82 -11.02
CA LEU A 91 -13.30 2.22 -10.31
C LEU A 91 -13.05 3.48 -9.49
N GLY A 92 -11.91 3.56 -8.81
CA GLY A 92 -11.48 4.77 -8.10
C GLY A 92 -11.42 5.99 -9.01
N ALA A 93 -10.80 5.87 -10.19
CA ALA A 93 -10.74 6.96 -11.16
C ALA A 93 -12.12 7.39 -11.68
N GLU A 94 -13.05 6.44 -11.84
CA GLU A 94 -14.44 6.75 -12.19
C GLU A 94 -15.15 7.54 -11.08
N VAL A 95 -15.01 7.11 -9.82
CA VAL A 95 -15.56 7.81 -8.65
C VAL A 95 -15.05 9.25 -8.60
N LEU A 96 -13.73 9.46 -8.70
CA LEU A 96 -13.16 10.82 -8.67
C LEU A 96 -13.69 11.69 -9.80
N ARG A 97 -13.76 11.14 -11.02
CA ARG A 97 -14.26 11.88 -12.20
C ARG A 97 -15.72 12.31 -12.04
N ARG A 98 -16.57 11.44 -11.47
CA ARG A 98 -17.97 11.74 -11.20
C ARG A 98 -18.14 12.93 -10.24
N HIS A 99 -17.22 13.04 -9.28
CA HIS A 99 -17.26 14.10 -8.26
C HIS A 99 -16.39 15.32 -8.59
N GLY A 100 -15.71 15.32 -9.74
CA GLY A 100 -14.82 16.42 -10.15
C GLY A 100 -13.62 16.61 -9.22
N VAL A 101 -13.17 15.55 -8.55
CA VAL A 101 -12.03 15.60 -7.62
C VAL A 101 -10.76 15.17 -8.34
N GLN A 102 -9.66 15.89 -8.10
CA GLN A 102 -8.35 15.60 -8.66
C GLN A 102 -7.45 14.88 -7.66
N ILE A 103 -6.54 14.07 -8.17
CA ILE A 103 -5.42 13.55 -7.37
C ILE A 103 -4.36 14.64 -7.19
N CYS A 104 -3.61 14.56 -6.10
CA CYS A 104 -2.41 15.35 -5.91
C CYS A 104 -1.28 14.90 -6.85
N ARG A 105 -0.30 15.76 -7.10
CA ARG A 105 0.91 15.43 -7.86
C ARG A 105 1.84 14.52 -7.04
N GLY A 106 2.17 13.36 -7.59
CA GLY A 106 3.14 12.43 -7.00
C GLY A 106 2.79 10.97 -7.23
N GLU A 107 3.63 10.09 -6.70
CA GLU A 107 3.43 8.64 -6.72
C GLU A 107 2.32 8.24 -5.72
N ALA A 108 1.72 7.06 -5.91
CA ALA A 108 0.85 6.48 -4.90
C ALA A 108 1.67 6.15 -3.64
N PHE A 109 1.04 6.31 -2.47
CA PHE A 109 1.62 5.81 -1.24
C PHE A 109 1.28 4.31 -1.12
N VAL A 110 2.31 3.47 -0.99
CA VAL A 110 2.16 2.01 -0.92
C VAL A 110 2.86 1.52 0.32
N LEU A 111 2.12 0.79 1.16
CA LEU A 111 2.63 0.18 2.38
C LEU A 111 2.45 -1.33 2.30
N PHE A 112 3.55 -2.05 2.43
CA PHE A 112 3.56 -3.51 2.49
C PHE A 112 3.52 -3.94 3.96
N LEU A 113 2.42 -4.58 4.37
CA LEU A 113 2.25 -5.09 5.73
C LEU A 113 2.56 -6.59 5.73
N ALA A 114 3.56 -6.99 6.52
CA ALA A 114 3.98 -8.39 6.63
C ALA A 114 4.16 -8.89 8.07
N GLU A 115 4.09 -8.00 9.08
CA GLU A 115 4.50 -8.33 10.45
C GLU A 115 3.33 -8.72 11.37
N GLU A 116 2.10 -8.26 11.09
CA GLU A 116 0.92 -8.48 11.95
C GLU A 116 -0.29 -8.96 11.14
N GLY A 117 -0.25 -10.21 10.68
CA GLY A 117 -1.37 -10.85 9.98
C GLY A 117 -1.00 -11.42 8.62
N PRO A 118 -2.00 -11.81 7.82
CA PRO A 118 -1.72 -12.25 6.48
C PRO A 118 -1.21 -11.06 5.64
N PRO A 119 -0.18 -11.25 4.80
CA PRO A 119 0.44 -10.14 4.10
C PRO A 119 -0.56 -9.36 3.24
N ASP A 120 -0.44 -8.04 3.26
CA ASP A 120 -1.37 -7.14 2.58
C ASP A 120 -0.64 -5.91 2.00
N VAL A 121 -1.18 -5.34 0.93
CA VAL A 121 -0.68 -4.10 0.34
C VAL A 121 -1.71 -2.99 0.47
N PHE A 122 -1.35 -1.94 1.19
CA PHE A 122 -2.17 -0.74 1.34
C PHE A 122 -1.74 0.29 0.32
N ILE A 123 -2.64 0.63 -0.60
CA ILE A 123 -2.44 1.62 -1.66
C ILE A 123 -3.28 2.85 -1.31
N GLN A 124 -2.62 3.98 -1.14
CA GLN A 124 -3.27 5.25 -0.85
C GLN A 124 -3.02 6.25 -1.97
N ILE A 125 -4.11 6.82 -2.47
CA ILE A 125 -4.10 7.88 -3.49
C ILE A 125 -4.41 9.20 -2.81
N CYS A 126 -3.48 10.15 -2.90
CA CYS A 126 -3.68 11.50 -2.35
C CYS A 126 -4.63 12.31 -3.23
N LEU A 127 -5.62 12.93 -2.62
CA LEU A 127 -6.64 13.76 -3.25
C LEU A 127 -6.50 15.21 -2.82
N ASP A 128 -6.84 16.10 -3.74
CA ASP A 128 -6.95 17.53 -3.45
C ASP A 128 -8.34 17.85 -2.89
N THR A 129 -8.58 17.41 -1.67
CA THR A 129 -9.84 17.59 -0.96
C THR A 129 -9.65 17.41 0.55
N SER A 130 -10.70 17.66 1.34
CA SER A 130 -10.67 17.49 2.79
C SER A 130 -10.58 16.01 3.19
N ILE A 131 -10.13 15.73 4.41
CA ILE A 131 -10.06 14.36 4.95
C ILE A 131 -11.43 13.66 4.98
N ASP A 132 -12.48 14.39 5.36
CA ASP A 132 -13.85 13.86 5.40
C ASP A 132 -14.30 13.45 4.01
N ARG A 133 -14.04 14.31 3.02
CA ARG A 133 -14.42 14.05 1.63
C ARG A 133 -13.62 12.89 1.03
N ALA A 134 -12.33 12.78 1.31
CA ALA A 134 -11.52 11.64 0.88
C ALA A 134 -12.03 10.32 1.49
N SER A 135 -12.45 10.35 2.76
CA SER A 135 -13.05 9.21 3.43
C SER A 135 -14.37 8.79 2.77
N GLU A 136 -15.29 9.73 2.51
CA GLU A 136 -16.55 9.48 1.79
C GLU A 136 -16.32 8.81 0.43
N LEU A 137 -15.34 9.31 -0.35
CA LEU A 137 -15.02 8.73 -1.66
C LEU A 137 -14.41 7.34 -1.55
N THR A 138 -13.69 7.04 -0.45
CA THR A 138 -13.18 5.69 -0.17
C THR A 138 -14.33 4.72 0.11
N TRP A 139 -15.35 5.16 0.85
CA TRP A 139 -16.55 4.36 1.06
C TRP A 139 -17.29 4.07 -0.25
N GLU A 140 -17.48 5.10 -1.10
CA GLU A 140 -18.12 4.91 -2.41
C GLU A 140 -17.29 3.98 -3.33
N LEU A 141 -15.96 4.09 -3.31
CA LEU A 141 -15.08 3.17 -4.03
C LEU A 141 -15.32 1.72 -3.59
N ASN A 142 -15.32 1.46 -2.28
CA ASN A 142 -15.52 0.12 -1.74
C ASN A 142 -16.91 -0.44 -2.07
N ASP A 143 -17.96 0.40 -2.01
CA ASP A 143 -19.31 0.01 -2.42
C ASP A 143 -19.35 -0.42 -3.90
N ARG A 144 -18.70 0.37 -4.77
CA ARG A 144 -18.59 0.06 -6.20
C ARG A 144 -17.76 -1.19 -6.46
N ALA A 145 -16.69 -1.41 -5.72
CA ALA A 145 -15.88 -2.62 -5.82
C ALA A 145 -16.70 -3.87 -5.44
N ASN A 146 -17.55 -3.76 -4.41
CA ASN A 146 -18.47 -4.83 -4.02
C ASN A 146 -19.53 -5.11 -5.10
N ASP A 147 -20.07 -4.09 -5.77
CA ASP A 147 -21.02 -4.26 -6.88
C ASP A 147 -20.46 -5.10 -8.05
N PHE A 148 -19.13 -5.13 -8.20
CA PHE A 148 -18.42 -5.88 -9.24
C PHE A 148 -17.71 -7.15 -8.73
N ASP A 149 -17.97 -7.56 -7.49
CA ASP A 149 -17.34 -8.72 -6.84
C ASP A 149 -15.79 -8.69 -6.92
N VAL A 150 -15.20 -7.50 -6.77
CA VAL A 150 -13.73 -7.35 -6.77
C VAL A 150 -13.18 -8.02 -5.50
N PRO A 151 -12.15 -8.88 -5.60
CA PRO A 151 -11.51 -9.47 -4.43
C PRO A 151 -11.03 -8.40 -3.44
N SER A 152 -11.30 -8.59 -2.15
CA SER A 152 -10.88 -7.68 -1.06
C SER A 152 -9.65 -8.20 -0.30
N GLU A 153 -9.08 -9.33 -0.72
CA GLU A 153 -7.98 -9.99 -0.02
C GLU A 153 -6.63 -9.67 -0.69
N GLY A 154 -5.62 -9.41 0.14
CA GLY A 154 -4.25 -9.15 -0.30
C GLY A 154 -3.98 -7.76 -0.84
N PHE A 155 -4.99 -6.89 -0.92
CA PHE A 155 -4.79 -5.45 -1.10
C PHE A 155 -5.94 -4.62 -0.52
N CYS A 156 -5.64 -3.37 -0.19
CA CYS A 156 -6.60 -2.34 0.19
C CYS A 156 -6.30 -1.03 -0.55
N ILE A 157 -7.33 -0.34 -1.04
CA ILE A 157 -7.20 0.97 -1.68
C ILE A 157 -7.97 2.00 -0.86
N ALA A 158 -7.34 3.13 -0.58
CA ALA A 158 -7.98 4.25 0.09
C ALA A 158 -7.58 5.59 -0.53
N PHE A 159 -8.48 6.57 -0.40
CA PHE A 159 -8.19 7.95 -0.68
C PHE A 159 -7.82 8.70 0.59
N ILE A 160 -6.77 9.52 0.51
CA ILE A 160 -6.33 10.37 1.62
C ILE A 160 -6.16 11.81 1.13
N THR A 161 -6.12 12.79 2.04
CA THR A 161 -5.77 14.17 1.68
C THR A 161 -4.26 14.31 1.45
N GLY A 162 -3.86 15.17 0.51
CA GLY A 162 -2.45 15.49 0.23
C GLY A 162 -1.76 16.28 1.35
N GLU A 163 -0.56 16.81 1.07
CA GLU A 163 0.13 17.68 2.04
C GLU A 163 -0.73 18.91 2.36
N PRO A 164 -0.80 19.36 3.64
CA PRO A 164 -1.52 20.58 3.98
C PRO A 164 -0.97 21.75 3.16
N SER A 165 -1.87 22.53 2.56
CA SER A 165 -1.50 23.77 1.89
C SER A 165 -1.01 24.80 2.91
N ALA A 166 -0.34 25.87 2.46
CA ALA A 166 0.02 26.97 3.36
C ALA A 166 -1.22 27.60 4.01
N GLU A 167 -2.33 27.69 3.25
CA GLU A 167 -3.63 28.17 3.75
C GLU A 167 -4.23 27.23 4.80
N ASP A 168 -4.09 25.91 4.63
CA ASP A 168 -4.54 24.91 5.61
C ASP A 168 -3.78 25.07 6.94
N LEU A 169 -2.47 25.37 6.87
CA LEU A 169 -1.62 25.58 8.05
C LEU A 169 -1.95 26.89 8.79
N GLU A 170 -2.28 27.95 8.07
CA GLU A 170 -2.71 29.23 8.65
C GLU A 170 -4.04 29.09 9.43
N SER A 171 -4.96 28.26 8.93
CA SER A 171 -6.22 27.97 9.63
C SER A 171 -6.05 27.08 10.87
N LEU A 172 -4.90 26.41 11.04
CA LEU A 172 -4.59 25.52 12.16
C LEU A 172 -3.81 26.23 13.28
N MET A 173 -3.35 27.47 13.06
CA MET A 173 -2.83 28.28 14.15
C MET A 173 -4.01 28.75 15.00
N PRO A 174 -4.14 28.30 16.27
CA PRO A 174 -5.12 28.90 17.15
C PRO A 174 -4.77 30.39 17.24
N PHE A 175 -5.77 31.24 16.97
CA PHE A 175 -5.68 32.63 17.41
C PHE A 175 -5.39 32.57 18.90
N GLU A 176 -4.17 32.94 19.31
CA GLU A 176 -3.88 33.25 20.71
C GLU A 176 -4.81 34.41 21.04
N GLU A 177 -5.92 34.11 21.73
CA GLU A 177 -6.78 35.15 22.29
C GLU A 177 -5.91 36.00 23.20
N ASP A 178 -5.87 37.30 22.89
CA ASP A 178 -5.16 38.32 23.64
C ASP A 178 -5.36 38.10 25.15
N GLU A 179 -4.27 37.76 25.86
CA GLU A 179 -4.20 37.89 27.31
C GLU A 179 -4.20 39.39 27.65
N ASP A 180 -5.36 40.04 27.53
CA ASP A 180 -5.68 41.25 28.28
C ASP A 180 -5.86 40.86 29.76
N LEU A 181 -4.74 40.53 30.40
CA LEU A 181 -4.60 40.48 31.85
C LEU A 181 -4.69 41.92 32.38
N GLU A 182 -5.92 42.37 32.64
CA GLU A 182 -6.15 43.53 33.51
C GLU A 182 -5.61 43.21 34.92
N LEU A 183 -4.60 43.95 35.36
CA LEU A 183 -4.13 44.04 36.75
C LEU A 183 -4.21 45.49 37.25
#